data_AF-A0A2T5FWG8-F1
#
_entry.id   AF-A0A2T5FWG8-F1
#
_cell.length_a   1.000
_cell.length_b   1.000
_cell.length_c   1.000
_cell.angle_alpha   90.00
_cell.angle_beta   90.00
_cell.angle_gamma   90.00
#
_symmetry.space_group_name_H-M   'P 1'
#
loop_
_entity.id
_entity.type
_entity.pdbx_description
1 polymer ?
#
loop_
_entity_poly.entity_id
_entity_poly.type
_entity_poly.pdbx_seq_one_letter_code
_entity_poly.pdbx_strand_id
1 'polypeptide(L)'
;MKAKHQRLSLALIALVAIIGAGLLAMSALKDQAAYFYTPSDAARDHVRPGVAVRLGGMVQKGSIRREADGVTIRFVVTDGAEAVPVRFKGIVPDLFKEDSGVVAEGRFEPGGGFVADNILAKHDERYMPPQMAGEMHRSESLKK
;
A
#
# COMPACT_ATOMS: atom_id res chain seq x y z
N MET A 1 46.48 25.62 22.97
CA MET A 1 46.04 25.97 21.60
C MET A 1 45.51 27.40 21.59
N LYS A 2 45.78 28.23 20.56
CA LYS A 2 45.19 29.58 20.51
C LYS A 2 43.67 29.46 20.32
N ALA A 3 42.88 30.32 20.98
CA ALA A 3 41.42 30.28 20.96
C ALA A 3 40.79 30.21 19.56
N LYS A 4 41.44 30.82 18.55
CA LYS A 4 41.03 30.74 17.14
C LYS A 4 41.08 29.32 16.57
N HIS A 5 42.12 28.53 16.89
CA HIS A 5 42.24 27.14 16.42
C HIS A 5 41.29 26.19 17.17
N GLN A 6 40.98 26.49 18.44
CA GLN A 6 39.98 25.76 19.22
C GLN A 6 38.56 25.97 18.67
N ARG A 7 38.20 27.21 18.34
CA ARG A 7 36.89 27.52 17.72
C ARG A 7 36.75 26.87 16.33
N LEU A 8 37.82 26.91 15.52
CA LEU A 8 37.83 26.28 14.20
C LEU A 8 37.67 24.76 14.28
N SER A 9 38.37 24.10 15.20
CA SER A 9 38.25 22.64 15.39
C SER A 9 36.87 22.23 15.88
N LEU A 10 36.27 22.97 16.82
CA LEU A 10 34.90 22.73 17.26
C LEU A 10 33.88 22.91 16.12
N ALA A 11 34.05 23.93 15.28
CA ALA A 11 33.18 24.15 14.12
C ALA A 11 33.28 23.02 13.09
N LEU A 12 34.49 22.52 12.83
CA LEU A 12 34.72 21.36 11.95
C LEU A 12 34.08 20.08 12.51
N ILE A 13 34.24 19.82 13.81
CA ILE A 13 33.62 18.67 14.47
C ILE A 13 32.09 18.77 14.37
N ALA A 14 31.52 19.94 14.65
CA ALA A 14 30.08 20.17 14.54
C ALA A 14 29.58 19.95 13.10
N LEU A 15 30.33 20.42 12.10
CA LEU A 15 29.98 20.22 10.70
C LEU A 15 29.99 18.73 10.31
N VAL A 16 31.03 17.99 10.72
CA VAL A 16 31.11 16.55 10.48
C VAL A 16 29.97 15.80 11.19
N ALA A 17 29.63 16.21 12.42
CA ALA A 17 28.51 15.62 13.15
C ALA A 17 27.17 15.86 12.44
N ILE A 18 26.93 17.06 11.93
CA ILE A 18 25.70 17.39 11.18
C ILE A 18 25.61 16.58 9.88
N ILE A 19 26.71 16.49 9.12
CA ILE A 19 26.76 15.70 7.88
C ILE A 19 26.51 14.21 8.20
N GLY A 20 27.17 13.68 9.24
CA GLY A 20 27.00 12.31 9.69
C GLY A 20 25.55 12.00 10.09
N ALA A 21 24.93 12.89 10.87
CA ALA A 21 23.53 12.77 11.24
C ALA A 21 22.60 12.81 10.02
N GLY A 22 22.87 13.69 9.05
CA GLY A 22 22.11 13.78 7.81
C GLY A 22 22.18 12.49 6.98
N LEU A 23 23.37 11.91 6.82
CA LEU A 23 23.56 10.65 6.09
C LEU A 23 22.83 9.48 6.76
N LEU A 24 22.91 9.38 8.09
CA LEU A 24 22.18 8.36 8.85
C LEU A 24 20.67 8.53 8.70
N ALA A 25 20.16 9.76 8.78
CA ALA A 25 18.74 10.05 8.60
C ALA A 25 18.26 9.67 7.19
N MET A 26 19.02 10.01 6.14
CA MET A 26 18.71 9.62 4.75
C MET A 26 18.69 8.09 4.57
N SER A 27 19.65 7.39 5.16
CA SER A 27 19.69 5.92 5.11
C SER A 27 18.46 5.31 5.78
N ALA A 28 18.11 5.76 6.98
CA ALA A 28 16.96 5.24 7.72
C ALA A 28 15.63 5.51 6.99
N LEU A 29 15.47 6.67 6.35
CA LEU A 29 14.25 7.02 5.63
C LEU A 29 14.05 6.15 4.39
N LYS A 30 15.13 5.73 3.73
CA LYS A 30 15.08 4.84 2.56
C LYS A 30 14.48 3.47 2.90
N ASP A 31 14.70 2.97 4.10
CA ASP A 31 14.21 1.66 4.54
C ASP A 31 12.74 1.70 5.02
N GLN A 32 12.21 2.89 5.34
CA GLN A 32 10.84 3.09 5.85
C GLN A 32 9.81 3.45 4.77
N ALA A 33 10.25 3.84 3.57
CA ALA A 33 9.35 4.12 2.48
C ALA A 33 8.76 2.80 1.93
N ALA A 34 7.57 2.43 2.40
CA ALA A 34 6.79 1.35 1.79
C ALA A 34 6.36 1.79 0.39
N TYR A 35 7.18 1.46 -0.62
CA TYR A 35 6.94 1.80 -2.01
C TYR A 35 5.61 1.19 -2.49
N PHE A 36 4.85 1.98 -3.24
CA PHE A 36 3.60 1.54 -3.85
C PHE A 36 3.87 1.09 -5.28
N TYR A 37 3.50 -0.15 -5.59
CA TYR A 37 3.69 -0.75 -6.90
C TYR A 37 2.36 -1.25 -7.45
N THR A 38 2.14 -1.05 -8.74
CA THR A 38 1.16 -1.82 -9.50
C THR A 38 1.78 -3.16 -9.94
N PRO A 39 0.97 -4.17 -10.32
CA PRO A 39 1.46 -5.39 -10.96
C PRO A 39 2.43 -5.14 -12.12
N SER A 40 2.13 -4.18 -13.00
CA SER A 40 3.01 -3.81 -14.11
C SER A 40 4.32 -3.19 -13.66
N ASP A 41 4.28 -2.31 -12.65
CA ASP A 41 5.51 -1.71 -12.11
C ASP A 41 6.39 -2.78 -11.44
N ALA A 42 5.76 -3.70 -10.71
CA ALA A 42 6.48 -4.78 -10.05
C ALA A 42 7.18 -5.71 -11.04
N ALA A 43 6.55 -6.01 -12.18
CA ALA A 43 7.12 -6.79 -13.27
C ALA A 43 8.28 -6.05 -13.97
N ARG A 44 8.16 -4.73 -14.16
CA ARG A 44 9.19 -3.92 -14.83
C ARG A 44 10.40 -3.67 -13.96
N ASP A 45 10.19 -3.22 -12.73
CA ASP A 45 11.24 -2.75 -11.82
C ASP A 45 11.97 -3.90 -11.10
N HIS A 46 11.52 -5.15 -11.28
CA HIS A 46 12.09 -6.34 -10.64
C HIS A 46 12.28 -6.13 -9.13
N VAL A 47 11.16 -5.89 -8.44
CA VAL A 47 11.15 -5.56 -7.01
C VAL A 47 11.92 -6.64 -6.24
N ARG A 48 12.91 -6.20 -5.45
CA ARG A 48 13.78 -7.12 -4.70
C ARG A 48 12.94 -7.94 -3.72
N PRO A 49 13.08 -9.27 -3.71
CA PRO A 49 12.40 -10.12 -2.74
C PRO A 49 12.72 -9.70 -1.30
N GLY A 50 11.73 -9.85 -0.41
CA GLY A 50 11.90 -9.59 1.03
C GLY A 50 11.78 -8.13 1.47
N VAL A 51 11.66 -7.16 0.56
CA VAL A 51 11.42 -5.76 0.91
C VAL A 51 9.92 -5.52 1.15
N ALA A 52 9.60 -4.80 2.23
CA ALA A 52 8.22 -4.42 2.54
C ALA A 52 7.72 -3.38 1.52
N VAL A 53 6.66 -3.74 0.80
CA VAL A 53 6.06 -2.91 -0.26
C VAL A 53 4.54 -3.01 -0.21
N ARG A 54 3.89 -2.09 -0.91
CA ARG A 54 2.43 -2.05 -1.08
C ARG A 54 2.10 -2.38 -2.53
N LEU A 55 1.41 -3.47 -2.75
CA LEU A 55 0.91 -3.87 -4.07
C LEU A 55 -0.53 -3.39 -4.23
N GLY A 56 -0.77 -2.46 -5.14
CA GLY A 56 -2.09 -1.91 -5.44
C GLY A 56 -2.64 -2.41 -6.77
N GLY A 57 -3.92 -2.74 -6.81
CA GLY A 57 -4.60 -3.12 -8.06
C GLY A 57 -6.04 -3.55 -7.84
N MET A 58 -6.58 -4.30 -8.78
CA MET A 58 -7.91 -4.88 -8.73
C MET A 58 -7.82 -6.38 -8.44
N VAL A 59 -8.75 -6.90 -7.62
CA VAL A 59 -8.87 -8.35 -7.42
C VAL A 59 -9.47 -8.97 -8.67
N GLN A 60 -8.74 -9.89 -9.30
CA GLN A 60 -9.21 -10.59 -10.50
C GLN A 60 -10.44 -11.45 -10.19
N LYS A 61 -11.45 -11.38 -11.05
CA LYS A 61 -12.66 -12.21 -10.97
C LYS A 61 -12.35 -13.71 -11.00
N GLY A 62 -13.02 -14.48 -10.14
CA GLY A 62 -12.82 -15.93 -9.98
C GLY A 62 -11.47 -16.33 -9.37
N SER A 63 -10.66 -15.38 -8.90
CA SER A 63 -9.32 -15.68 -8.38
C SER A 63 -9.30 -16.02 -6.89
N ILE A 64 -10.31 -15.61 -6.13
CA ILE A 64 -10.34 -15.78 -4.67
C ILE A 64 -10.55 -17.25 -4.33
N ARG A 65 -9.55 -17.86 -3.67
CA ARG A 65 -9.59 -19.24 -3.17
C ARG A 65 -9.22 -19.25 -1.70
N ARG A 66 -10.04 -19.92 -0.89
CA ARG A 66 -9.74 -20.18 0.52
C ARG A 66 -9.09 -21.55 0.65
N GLU A 67 -8.06 -21.62 1.47
CA GLU A 67 -7.37 -22.87 1.77
C GLU A 67 -8.15 -23.73 2.77
N ALA A 68 -7.78 -25.01 2.83
CA ALA A 68 -8.36 -25.97 3.76
C ALA A 68 -8.12 -25.61 5.25
N ASP A 69 -7.16 -24.73 5.55
CA ASP A 69 -6.89 -24.24 6.90
C ASP A 69 -7.91 -23.21 7.40
N GLY A 70 -8.81 -22.73 6.53
CA GLY A 70 -9.88 -21.79 6.86
C GLY A 70 -9.43 -20.34 7.08
N VAL A 71 -8.13 -20.04 7.08
CA VAL A 71 -7.57 -18.72 7.41
C VAL A 71 -6.64 -18.16 6.33
N THR A 72 -6.17 -19.00 5.41
CA THR A 72 -5.34 -18.58 4.29
C THR A 72 -6.19 -18.38 3.05
N ILE A 73 -5.97 -17.26 2.35
CA ILE A 73 -6.66 -16.89 1.12
C ILE A 73 -5.60 -16.63 0.05
N ARG A 74 -5.85 -17.16 -1.15
CA ARG A 74 -5.09 -16.88 -2.37
C ARG A 74 -5.98 -16.14 -3.34
N PHE A 75 -5.45 -15.10 -3.97
CA PHE A 75 -6.15 -14.31 -4.97
C PHE A 75 -5.14 -13.67 -5.91
N VAL A 76 -5.60 -13.09 -7.00
CA VAL A 76 -4.72 -12.43 -7.97
C VAL A 76 -5.05 -10.94 -8.01
N VAL A 77 -4.01 -10.11 -7.94
CA VAL A 77 -4.11 -8.66 -8.11
C VAL A 77 -3.64 -8.29 -9.50
N THR A 78 -4.45 -7.54 -10.23
CA THR A 78 -4.18 -7.12 -11.61
C THR A 78 -4.46 -5.64 -11.80
N ASP A 79 -3.74 -5.00 -12.70
CA ASP A 79 -4.01 -3.64 -13.19
C ASP A 79 -4.62 -3.66 -14.62
N GLY A 80 -4.93 -4.85 -15.14
CA GLY A 80 -5.42 -5.08 -16.50
C GLY A 80 -4.33 -5.41 -17.52
N ALA A 81 -3.06 -5.15 -17.23
CA ALA A 81 -1.94 -5.52 -18.09
C ALA A 81 -1.17 -6.71 -17.51
N GLU A 82 -0.84 -6.66 -16.23
CA GLU A 82 -0.11 -7.71 -15.51
C GLU A 82 -0.92 -8.24 -14.33
N ALA A 83 -0.52 -9.41 -13.83
CA ALA A 83 -1.19 -10.11 -12.76
C ALA A 83 -0.19 -10.72 -11.78
N VAL A 84 -0.36 -10.41 -10.49
CA VAL A 84 0.50 -10.93 -9.41
C VAL A 84 -0.33 -11.82 -8.49
N PRO A 85 0.09 -13.08 -8.27
CA PRO A 85 -0.57 -13.96 -7.30
C PRO A 85 -0.22 -13.52 -5.87
N VAL A 86 -1.25 -13.32 -5.07
CA VAL A 86 -1.16 -12.90 -3.67
C VAL A 86 -1.64 -14.01 -2.74
N ARG A 87 -0.88 -14.23 -1.66
CA ARG A 87 -1.25 -15.10 -0.53
C ARG A 87 -1.35 -14.26 0.73
N PHE A 88 -2.47 -14.39 1.44
CA PHE A 88 -2.74 -13.70 2.70
C PHE A 88 -3.22 -14.70 3.74
N LYS A 89 -2.82 -14.51 4.99
CA LYS A 89 -3.28 -15.33 6.13
C LYS A 89 -3.85 -14.42 7.20
N GLY A 90 -5.16 -14.52 7.43
CA GLY A 90 -5.85 -13.68 8.42
C GLY A 90 -7.28 -13.37 8.01
N ILE A 91 -7.83 -12.33 8.65
CA ILE A 91 -9.18 -11.84 8.39
C ILE A 91 -9.08 -10.73 7.33
N VAL A 92 -9.84 -10.87 6.25
CA VAL A 92 -9.96 -9.83 5.22
C VAL A 92 -11.06 -8.85 5.59
N PRO A 93 -10.96 -7.57 5.20
CA PRO A 93 -12.05 -6.61 5.36
C PRO A 93 -13.32 -7.05 4.62
N ASP A 94 -14.49 -6.67 5.12
CA ASP A 94 -15.79 -7.03 4.51
C ASP A 94 -15.94 -6.53 3.06
N LEU A 95 -15.25 -5.44 2.71
CA LEU A 95 -15.24 -4.85 1.37
C LEU A 95 -14.33 -5.59 0.37
N PHE A 96 -13.55 -6.56 0.84
CA PHE A 96 -12.70 -7.37 -0.02
C PHE A 96 -13.57 -8.34 -0.84
N LYS A 97 -13.65 -8.07 -2.15
CA LYS A 97 -14.42 -8.85 -3.12
C LYS A 97 -13.75 -8.81 -4.48
N GLU A 98 -14.18 -9.71 -5.36
CA GLU A 98 -13.78 -9.72 -6.77
C GLU A 98 -14.18 -8.40 -7.45
N ASP A 99 -13.41 -8.01 -8.48
CA ASP A 99 -13.61 -6.76 -9.22
C ASP A 99 -13.62 -5.50 -8.32
N SER A 100 -12.94 -5.58 -7.17
CA SER A 100 -12.75 -4.45 -6.25
C SER A 100 -11.29 -4.03 -6.17
N GLY A 101 -11.07 -2.74 -5.90
CA GLY A 101 -9.74 -2.19 -5.66
C GLY A 101 -9.20 -2.64 -4.31
N VAL A 102 -7.95 -3.11 -4.31
CA VAL A 102 -7.25 -3.62 -3.14
C VAL A 102 -5.82 -3.09 -3.08
N VAL A 103 -5.35 -2.85 -1.87
CA VAL A 103 -3.93 -2.63 -1.55
C VAL A 103 -3.49 -3.72 -0.59
N ALA A 104 -2.53 -4.53 -1.02
CA ALA A 104 -1.92 -5.57 -0.21
C ALA A 104 -0.55 -5.09 0.29
N GLU A 105 -0.36 -5.03 1.59
CA GLU A 105 0.94 -4.69 2.20
C GLU A 105 1.67 -6.00 2.50
N GLY A 106 2.94 -6.10 2.12
CA GLY A 106 3.66 -7.35 2.23
C GLY A 106 5.00 -7.35 1.52
N ARG A 107 5.44 -8.52 1.05
CA ARG A 107 6.75 -8.73 0.42
C ARG A 107 6.62 -9.66 -0.78
N PHE A 108 7.45 -9.43 -1.80
CA PHE A 108 7.63 -10.37 -2.89
C PHE A 108 8.48 -11.57 -2.46
N GLU A 109 8.07 -12.76 -2.87
CA GLU A 109 8.82 -14.00 -2.77
C GLU A 109 9.71 -14.19 -4.02
N PRO A 110 10.82 -14.95 -3.91
CA PRO A 110 11.73 -15.21 -5.04
C PRO A 110 11.07 -15.83 -6.28
N GLY A 111 9.88 -16.43 -6.15
CA GLY A 111 9.12 -17.01 -7.25
C GLY A 111 8.10 -16.06 -7.92
N GLY A 112 8.13 -14.76 -7.62
CA GLY A 112 7.20 -13.77 -8.18
C GLY A 112 5.83 -13.71 -7.49
N GLY A 113 5.58 -14.58 -6.51
CA GLY A 113 4.42 -14.49 -5.64
C GLY A 113 4.55 -13.36 -4.62
N PHE A 114 3.42 -12.86 -4.14
CA PHE A 114 3.37 -11.83 -3.13
C PHE A 114 2.74 -12.36 -1.84
N VAL A 115 3.43 -12.21 -0.72
CA VAL A 115 2.89 -12.56 0.60
C VAL A 115 2.45 -11.30 1.29
N ALA A 116 1.13 -11.17 1.43
CA ALA A 116 0.51 -10.05 2.11
C ALA A 116 0.47 -10.32 3.63
N ASP A 117 0.94 -9.34 4.40
CA ASP A 117 0.79 -9.25 5.85
C ASP A 117 -0.50 -8.51 6.22
N ASN A 118 -0.98 -7.59 5.36
CA ASN A 118 -2.20 -6.81 5.58
C ASN A 118 -2.94 -6.54 4.24
N ILE A 119 -4.26 -6.40 4.30
CA ILE A 119 -5.11 -6.09 3.15
C ILE A 119 -5.98 -4.89 3.48
N LEU A 120 -5.88 -3.86 2.64
CA LEU A 120 -6.76 -2.71 2.65
C LEU A 120 -7.67 -2.79 1.43
N ALA A 121 -8.96 -2.99 1.66
CA ALA A 121 -9.97 -2.88 0.62
C ALA A 121 -10.41 -1.41 0.51
N LYS A 122 -10.60 -0.91 -0.72
CA LYS A 122 -11.07 0.46 -0.92
C LYS A 122 -12.52 0.59 -0.42
N HIS A 123 -12.80 1.64 0.36
CA HIS A 123 -14.16 2.06 0.70
C HIS A 123 -14.87 2.64 -0.53
N ASP A 124 -16.11 2.22 -0.79
CA ASP A 124 -17.01 2.89 -1.70
C ASP A 124 -17.58 4.13 -1.00
N GLU A 125 -16.93 5.28 -1.18
CA GLU A 125 -17.40 6.57 -0.68
C GLU A 125 -18.65 7.07 -1.42
N ARG A 126 -19.77 6.35 -1.32
CA ARG A 126 -21.10 6.89 -1.65
C ARG A 126 -21.71 7.52 -0.38
N TYR A 127 -21.10 8.60 0.08
CA TYR A 127 -21.73 9.46 1.09
C TYR A 127 -22.85 10.26 0.43
N MET A 128 -24.10 9.90 0.72
CA MET A 128 -25.24 10.76 0.40
C MET A 128 -25.58 11.60 1.64
N PRO A 129 -25.37 12.92 1.59
CA PRO A 129 -25.79 13.78 2.69
C PRO A 129 -27.31 13.71 2.86
N PRO A 130 -27.82 13.74 4.11
CA PRO A 130 -29.25 13.57 4.41
C PRO A 130 -30.16 14.62 3.74
N GLN A 131 -29.60 15.76 3.32
CA GLN A 131 -30.32 16.80 2.58
C GLN A 131 -30.83 16.32 1.20
N MET A 132 -30.17 15.32 0.59
CA MET A 132 -30.51 14.78 -0.73
C MET A 132 -31.58 13.67 -0.69
N ALA A 133 -31.95 13.18 0.49
CA ALA A 133 -32.99 12.16 0.66
C ALA A 133 -34.42 12.74 0.68
N GLY A 134 -34.56 14.05 0.90
CA GLY A 134 -35.86 14.71 1.06
C GLY A 134 -36.60 15.05 -0.24
N GLU A 135 -35.92 15.06 -1.40
CA GLU A 135 -36.53 15.54 -2.65
C GLU A 135 -37.10 14.42 -3.55
N MET A 136 -36.93 13.15 -3.20
CA MET A 136 -37.43 12.03 -4.03
C MET A 136 -38.89 11.62 -3.75
N HIS A 137 -39.59 12.31 -2.83
CA HIS A 137 -41.00 12.06 -2.52
C HIS A 137 -41.90 13.22 -2.94
N ARG A 138 -41.84 13.63 -4.20
CA ARG A 138 -42.94 14.40 -4.82
C ARG A 138 -43.57 13.56 -5.93
N SER A 139 -44.38 12.59 -5.52
CA SER A 139 -45.37 11.97 -6.40
C SER A 139 -46.47 12.99 -6.66
N GLU A 140 -46.42 13.72 -7.77
CA GLU A 140 -47.65 14.33 -8.30
C GLU A 140 -48.48 13.25 -8.98
N SER A 141 -49.35 12.63 -8.19
CA SER A 141 -50.48 11.86 -8.69
C SER A 141 -51.48 12.80 -9.37
N LEU A 142 -51.71 12.56 -10.65
CA LEU A 142 -52.89 12.85 -11.48
C LEU A 142 -54.04 13.66 -10.81
N LYS A 143 -54.41 14.79 -11.42
CA LYS A 143 -55.78 15.33 -11.34
C LYS A 143 -56.40 15.42 -12.76
N LYS A 144 -57.56 14.77 -12.84
CA LYS A 144 -58.63 14.74 -13.85
C LYS A 144 -58.66 15.85 -14.89
#